data_AF-A0A9E2UBA4-F1
#
_entry.id   AF-A0A9E2UBA4-F1
#
_cell.length_a   1.000
_cell.length_b   1.000
_cell.length_c   1.000
_cell.angle_alpha   90.00
_cell.angle_beta   90.00
_cell.angle_gamma   90.00
#
_symmetry.space_group_name_H-M   'P 1'
#
loop_
_entity.id
_entity.type
_entity.pdbx_description
1 polymer ?
#
loop_
_entity_poly.entity_id
_entity_poly.type
_entity_poly.pdbx_seq_one_letter_code
_entity_poly.pdbx_strand_id
1 'polypeptide(L)'
;MCVERWRRASGFTLLEVLVALAIAGLAFIGLFQAGSGGMIAADTAARAEEAVQRAQSHLAAVGRDAALVEGEFTDDDGGGYQWRLRVRPVGSRQLSPAGGSDFTAALTLFDVEVAILWPGRNGERSVVLKTLRLGTSSSGQ
;
A
#
# COMPACT_ATOMS: atom_id res chain seq x y z
N MET A 1 -6.29 79.80 -25.35
CA MET A 1 -5.31 79.01 -26.12
C MET A 1 -5.51 77.55 -25.79
N CYS A 2 -5.72 76.72 -26.80
CA CYS A 2 -6.21 75.35 -26.70
C CYS A 2 -5.20 74.43 -26.01
N VAL A 3 -5.72 73.58 -25.14
CA VAL A 3 -4.99 72.51 -24.45
C VAL A 3 -4.87 71.33 -25.40
N GLU A 4 -3.67 71.08 -25.91
CA GLU A 4 -3.39 69.89 -26.69
C GLU A 4 -2.96 68.76 -25.75
N ARG A 5 -3.96 68.03 -25.23
CA ARG A 5 -3.73 66.77 -24.50
C ARG A 5 -3.34 65.70 -25.52
N TRP A 6 -2.03 65.52 -25.70
CA TRP A 6 -1.48 64.39 -26.44
C TRP A 6 -1.91 63.10 -25.72
N ARG A 7 -2.92 62.43 -26.25
CA ARG A 7 -3.23 61.04 -25.89
C ARG A 7 -1.99 60.22 -26.25
N ARG A 8 -1.20 59.82 -25.25
CA ARG A 8 -0.26 58.71 -25.42
C ARG A 8 -1.11 57.50 -25.80
N ALA A 9 -1.09 57.15 -27.07
CA ALA A 9 -1.51 55.83 -27.50
C ALA A 9 -0.50 54.86 -26.88
N SER A 10 -0.85 54.27 -25.75
CA SER A 10 -0.13 53.16 -25.13
C SER A 10 -0.32 51.94 -26.02
N GLY A 11 0.38 51.93 -27.16
CA GLY A 11 0.42 50.78 -28.05
C GLY A 11 1.15 49.64 -27.33
N PHE A 12 0.50 48.49 -27.26
CA PHE A 12 1.06 47.21 -26.85
C PHE A 12 2.46 47.09 -27.46
N THR A 13 3.50 47.11 -26.62
CA THR A 13 4.86 46.97 -27.15
C THR A 13 5.09 45.50 -27.49
N LEU A 14 5.84 45.19 -28.56
CA LEU A 14 6.25 43.81 -28.87
C LEU A 14 6.94 43.14 -27.66
N LEU A 15 7.66 43.95 -26.88
CA LEU A 15 8.30 43.55 -25.63
C LEU A 15 7.29 43.06 -24.59
N GLU A 16 6.10 43.66 -24.50
CA GLU A 16 5.07 43.27 -23.55
C GLU A 16 4.50 41.89 -23.84
N VAL A 17 4.24 41.57 -25.11
CA VAL A 17 3.81 40.22 -25.53
C VAL A 17 4.91 39.19 -25.25
N LEU A 18 6.18 39.54 -25.50
CA LEU A 18 7.32 38.66 -25.20
C LEU A 18 7.47 38.39 -23.71
N VAL A 19 7.38 39.42 -22.88
CA VAL A 19 7.48 39.29 -21.42
C VAL A 19 6.27 38.50 -20.88
N ALA A 20 5.06 38.80 -21.35
CA ALA A 20 3.86 38.05 -20.97
C ALA A 20 3.97 36.57 -21.34
N LEU A 21 4.46 36.27 -22.55
CA LEU A 21 4.70 34.89 -22.99
C LEU A 21 5.79 34.21 -22.16
N ALA A 22 6.85 34.93 -21.80
CA ALA A 22 7.91 34.39 -20.94
C ALA A 22 7.39 34.05 -19.54
N ILE A 23 6.60 34.95 -18.92
CA ILE A 23 5.97 34.71 -17.62
C ILE A 23 4.99 33.54 -17.71
N ALA A 24 4.15 33.49 -18.76
CA ALA A 24 3.22 32.39 -18.98
C ALA A 24 3.95 31.06 -19.13
N GLY A 25 5.05 31.01 -19.89
CA GLY A 25 5.89 29.83 -20.05
C GLY A 25 6.45 29.33 -18.72
N LEU A 26 6.99 30.23 -17.88
CA LEU A 26 7.49 29.88 -16.55
C LEU A 26 6.38 29.38 -15.63
N ALA A 27 5.19 30.00 -15.67
CA ALA A 27 4.03 29.56 -14.91
C ALA A 27 3.58 28.15 -15.34
N PHE A 28 3.57 27.85 -16.64
CA PHE A 28 3.23 26.51 -17.14
C PHE A 28 4.22 25.45 -16.68
N ILE A 29 5.52 25.74 -16.64
CA ILE A 29 6.53 24.80 -16.13
C ILE A 29 6.23 24.47 -14.65
N GLY A 30 5.96 25.49 -13.83
CA GLY A 30 5.59 25.28 -12.43
C GLY A 30 4.33 24.44 -12.27
N LEU A 31 3.30 24.73 -13.07
CA LEU A 31 2.05 23.98 -13.08
C LEU A 31 2.24 22.51 -13.48
N PHE A 32 3.02 22.26 -14.53
CA PHE A 32 3.27 20.90 -15.03
C PHE A 32 4.06 20.06 -14.02
N GLN A 33 5.03 20.67 -13.33
CA GLN A 33 5.79 20.01 -12.27
C GLN A 33 4.90 19.64 -11.08
N ALA A 34 4.04 20.56 -10.64
CA ALA A 34 3.10 20.30 -9.55
C ALA A 34 2.08 19.20 -9.92
N GLY A 35 1.53 19.25 -11.13
CA GLY A 35 0.59 18.25 -11.63
C GLY A 35 1.21 16.86 -11.75
N SER A 36 2.43 16.79 -12.28
CA SER A 36 3.18 15.53 -12.44
C SER A 36 3.51 14.90 -11.08
N GLY A 37 3.86 15.71 -10.07
CA GLY A 37 4.06 15.23 -8.70
C GLY A 37 2.80 14.59 -8.11
N GLY A 38 1.64 15.22 -8.29
CA GLY A 38 0.35 14.70 -7.82
C GLY A 38 -0.02 13.36 -8.48
N MET A 39 0.22 13.21 -9.78
CA MET A 39 -0.07 11.97 -10.50
C MET A 39 0.80 10.80 -10.02
N ILE A 40 2.08 11.05 -9.77
CA ILE A 40 3.00 10.04 -9.22
C ILE A 40 2.60 9.65 -7.78
N ALA A 41 2.19 10.62 -6.97
CA ALA A 41 1.72 10.37 -5.61
C ALA A 41 0.45 9.50 -5.62
N ALA A 42 -0.49 9.77 -6.53
CA ALA A 42 -1.71 8.99 -6.69
C ALA A 42 -1.42 7.54 -7.12
N ASP A 43 -0.55 7.33 -8.11
CA ASP A 43 -0.12 5.99 -8.52
C ASP A 43 0.54 5.21 -7.36
N THR A 44 1.42 5.89 -6.62
CA THR A 44 2.10 5.29 -5.47
C THR A 44 1.12 4.89 -4.37
N ALA A 45 0.07 5.69 -4.13
CA ALA A 45 -0.99 5.39 -3.18
C ALA A 45 -1.83 4.20 -3.65
N ALA A 46 -2.24 4.18 -4.92
CA ALA A 46 -3.01 3.09 -5.50
C ALA A 46 -2.28 1.73 -5.38
N ARG A 47 -0.96 1.70 -5.64
CA ARG A 47 -0.15 0.49 -5.46
C ARG A 47 -0.10 0.01 -4.01
N ALA A 48 -0.02 0.93 -3.06
CA ALA A 48 -0.01 0.59 -1.64
C ALA A 48 -1.38 0.05 -1.18
N GLU A 49 -2.48 0.65 -1.64
CA GLU A 49 -3.84 0.17 -1.38
C GLU A 49 -4.06 -1.22 -1.97
N GLU A 50 -3.63 -1.45 -3.21
CA GLU A 50 -3.67 -2.76 -3.86
C GLU A 50 -2.90 -3.82 -3.03
N ALA A 51 -1.68 -3.49 -2.58
CA ALA A 51 -0.88 -4.38 -1.74
C ALA A 51 -1.58 -4.70 -0.41
N VAL A 52 -2.24 -3.72 0.22
CA VAL A 52 -3.02 -3.92 1.45
C VAL A 52 -4.21 -4.84 1.20
N GLN A 53 -4.96 -4.63 0.12
CA GLN A 53 -6.10 -5.48 -0.25
C GLN A 53 -5.67 -6.92 -0.50
N ARG A 54 -4.55 -7.13 -1.21
CA ARG A 54 -3.93 -8.44 -1.44
C ARG A 54 -3.53 -9.11 -0.13
N ALA A 55 -2.85 -8.38 0.76
CA ALA A 55 -2.46 -8.89 2.08
C ALA A 55 -3.68 -9.32 2.90
N GLN A 56 -4.76 -8.52 2.88
CA GLN A 56 -6.02 -8.86 3.57
C GLN A 56 -6.69 -10.10 2.97
N SER A 57 -6.66 -10.24 1.65
CA SER A 57 -7.20 -11.42 0.96
C SER A 57 -6.49 -12.70 1.39
N HIS A 58 -5.15 -12.70 1.39
CA HIS A 58 -4.33 -13.82 1.88
C HIS A 58 -4.60 -14.12 3.36
N LEU A 59 -4.64 -13.08 4.19
CA LEU A 59 -4.93 -13.23 5.62
C LEU A 59 -6.32 -13.84 5.86
N ALA A 60 -7.31 -13.45 5.05
CA ALA A 60 -8.67 -13.97 5.10
C ALA A 60 -8.76 -15.41 4.58
N ALA A 61 -7.94 -15.79 3.60
CA ALA A 61 -7.84 -17.16 3.10
C ALA A 61 -7.30 -18.10 4.20
N VAL A 62 -6.19 -17.73 4.84
CA VAL A 62 -5.59 -18.50 5.94
C VAL A 62 -6.55 -18.66 7.12
N GLY A 63 -7.41 -17.67 7.38
CA GLY A 63 -8.41 -17.74 8.45
C GLY A 63 -9.58 -18.70 8.22
N ARG A 64 -9.74 -19.29 7.03
CA ARG A 64 -10.81 -20.27 6.74
C ARG A 64 -10.37 -21.71 6.99
N ASP A 65 -9.08 -22.00 6.91
CA ASP A 65 -8.58 -23.35 7.18
C ASP A 65 -8.50 -23.61 8.68
N ALA A 66 -9.15 -24.70 9.12
CA ALA A 66 -9.20 -25.08 10.53
C ALA A 66 -7.84 -25.57 11.06
N ALA A 67 -6.94 -25.97 10.17
CA ALA A 67 -5.58 -26.41 10.50
C ALA A 67 -4.56 -25.40 9.95
N LEU A 68 -4.03 -24.58 10.85
CA LEU A 68 -2.90 -23.70 10.53
C LEU A 68 -1.62 -24.53 10.49
N VAL A 69 -0.93 -24.49 9.34
CA VAL A 69 0.38 -25.14 9.18
C VAL A 69 1.45 -24.12 9.54
N GLU A 70 2.27 -24.48 10.53
CA GLU A 70 3.46 -23.69 10.88
C GLU A 70 4.44 -23.67 9.70
N GLY A 71 5.00 -22.50 9.41
CA GLY A 71 5.99 -22.37 8.36
C GLY A 71 6.08 -20.97 7.76
N GLU A 72 6.97 -20.84 6.78
CA GLU A 72 7.11 -19.68 5.93
C GLU A 72 6.84 -20.09 4.48
N PHE A 73 5.88 -19.43 3.85
CA PHE A 73 5.47 -19.64 2.47
C PHE A 73 5.75 -18.36 1.71
N THR A 74 6.28 -18.46 0.49
CA THR A 74 6.54 -17.32 -0.38
C THR A 74 6.21 -17.73 -1.80
N ASP A 75 5.48 -16.88 -2.51
CA ASP A 75 5.10 -17.13 -3.90
C ASP A 75 4.77 -15.79 -4.61
N ASP A 76 4.60 -15.84 -5.93
CA ASP A 76 4.22 -14.68 -6.74
C ASP A 76 2.73 -14.36 -6.56
N ASP A 77 2.41 -13.10 -6.31
CA ASP A 77 1.02 -12.64 -6.19
C ASP A 77 0.52 -12.03 -7.52
N GLY A 78 1.34 -12.09 -8.56
CA GLY A 78 1.08 -11.50 -9.87
C GLY A 78 1.24 -9.97 -9.88
N GLY A 79 1.35 -9.39 -11.08
CA GLY A 79 1.43 -7.93 -11.23
C GLY A 79 2.70 -7.29 -10.67
N GLY A 80 3.75 -8.08 -10.45
CA GLY A 80 5.02 -7.64 -9.84
C GLY A 80 5.01 -7.62 -8.31
N TYR A 81 3.96 -8.17 -7.69
CA TYR A 81 3.88 -8.35 -6.25
C TYR A 81 4.38 -9.75 -5.87
N GLN A 82 5.11 -9.84 -4.79
CA GLN A 82 5.52 -11.09 -4.16
C GLN A 82 4.86 -11.17 -2.80
N TRP A 83 4.27 -12.31 -2.45
CA TRP A 83 3.67 -12.49 -1.13
C TRP A 83 4.48 -13.46 -0.29
N ARG A 84 4.42 -13.25 1.02
CA ARG A 84 5.05 -14.09 2.02
C ARG A 84 4.10 -14.26 3.20
N LEU A 85 3.88 -15.48 3.61
CA LEU A 85 3.12 -15.84 4.80
C LEU A 85 4.05 -16.50 5.81
N ARG A 86 3.97 -16.06 7.06
CA ARG A 86 4.64 -16.68 8.19
C ARG A 86 3.62 -17.04 9.24
N VAL A 87 3.63 -18.30 9.65
CA VAL A 87 2.76 -18.83 10.71
C VAL A 87 3.66 -19.39 11.79
N ARG A 88 3.54 -18.88 13.02
CA ARG A 88 4.34 -19.31 14.17
C ARG A 88 3.47 -19.60 15.38
N PRO A 89 3.62 -20.75 16.06
CA PRO A 89 2.92 -20.99 17.32
C PRO A 89 3.48 -20.07 18.42
N VAL A 90 2.60 -19.37 19.13
CA VAL A 90 2.92 -18.48 20.25
C VAL A 90 2.70 -19.17 21.58
N GLY A 91 1.72 -20.08 21.66
CA GLY A 91 1.48 -20.88 22.86
C GLY A 91 0.33 -21.85 22.69
N SER A 92 0.37 -22.96 23.41
CA SER A 92 -0.66 -24.00 23.39
C SER A 92 -1.27 -24.20 24.77
N ARG A 93 -2.57 -24.50 24.80
CA ARG A 93 -3.33 -24.84 26.00
C ARG A 93 -4.04 -26.17 25.77
N GLN A 94 -3.70 -27.17 26.57
CA GLN A 94 -4.50 -28.39 26.62
C GLN A 94 -5.82 -28.11 27.33
N LEU A 95 -6.90 -28.50 26.66
CA LEU A 95 -8.26 -28.50 27.18
C LEU A 95 -8.54 -29.91 27.68
N SER A 96 -8.57 -30.09 29.00
CA SER A 96 -9.07 -31.30 29.62
C SER A 96 -10.59 -31.16 29.80
N PRO A 97 -11.41 -32.00 29.17
CA PRO A 97 -12.85 -31.93 29.33
C PRO A 97 -13.24 -32.25 30.79
N ALA A 98 -14.07 -31.40 31.39
CA ALA A 98 -14.65 -31.65 32.72
C ALA A 98 -15.69 -32.77 32.58
N GLY A 99 -15.25 -34.02 32.72
CA GLY A 99 -16.13 -35.19 32.59
C GLY A 99 -15.45 -36.54 32.32
N GLY A 100 -14.12 -36.62 32.22
CA GLY A 100 -13.43 -37.90 32.07
C GLY A 100 -13.54 -38.52 30.68
N SER A 101 -13.72 -37.71 29.63
CA SER A 101 -13.53 -38.19 28.25
C SER A 101 -12.04 -38.21 27.89
N ASP A 102 -11.60 -39.29 27.24
CA ASP A 102 -10.20 -39.51 26.81
C ASP A 102 -9.72 -38.55 25.70
N PHE A 103 -10.53 -37.55 25.33
CA PHE A 103 -10.21 -36.60 24.27
C PHE A 103 -9.44 -35.40 24.84
N THR A 104 -8.14 -35.35 24.59
CA THR A 104 -7.30 -34.17 24.87
C THR A 104 -7.23 -33.30 23.62
N ALA A 105 -7.92 -32.16 23.64
CA ALA A 105 -7.79 -31.16 22.58
C ALA A 105 -6.73 -30.12 22.98
N ALA A 106 -5.74 -29.87 22.11
CA ALA A 106 -4.78 -28.78 22.30
C ALA A 106 -5.22 -27.57 21.46
N LEU A 107 -5.50 -26.46 22.12
CA LEU A 107 -5.78 -25.18 21.48
C LEU A 107 -4.47 -24.39 21.39
N THR A 108 -4.03 -24.06 20.19
CA THR A 108 -2.77 -23.36 19.94
C THR A 108 -3.05 -21.97 19.37
N LEU A 109 -2.44 -20.95 19.96
CA LEU A 109 -2.43 -19.60 19.44
C LEU A 109 -1.27 -19.46 18.45
N PHE A 110 -1.56 -19.00 17.25
CA PHE A 110 -0.62 -18.75 16.18
C PHE A 110 -0.53 -17.26 15.89
N ASP A 111 0.69 -16.77 15.69
CA ASP A 111 0.99 -15.49 15.04
C ASP A 111 1.05 -15.73 13.54
N VAL A 112 0.20 -15.01 12.81
CA VAL A 112 0.09 -15.09 11.36
C VAL A 112 0.45 -13.74 10.79
N GLU A 113 1.53 -13.71 10.02
CA GLU A 113 2.07 -12.52 9.36
C GLU A 113 1.99 -12.71 7.84
N VAL A 114 1.35 -11.78 7.14
CA VAL A 114 1.31 -11.72 5.68
C VAL A 114 2.03 -10.46 5.24
N ALA A 115 3.06 -10.63 4.40
CA ALA A 115 3.83 -9.55 3.80
C ALA A 115 3.62 -9.56 2.28
N ILE A 116 3.39 -8.39 1.70
CA ILE A 116 3.36 -8.16 0.25
C ILE A 116 4.51 -7.22 -0.09
N LEU A 117 5.35 -7.61 -1.04
CA LEU A 117 6.52 -6.88 -1.50
C LEU A 117 6.35 -6.50 -2.98
N TRP A 118 6.80 -5.31 -3.36
CA TRP A 118 6.75 -4.85 -4.75
C TRP A 118 7.82 -3.81 -5.05
N PRO A 119 8.22 -3.64 -6.33
CA PRO A 119 9.18 -2.60 -6.71
C PRO A 119 8.55 -1.22 -6.56
N GLY A 120 9.17 -0.36 -5.76
CA GLY A 120 8.87 1.06 -5.67
C GLY A 120 9.85 1.91 -6.46
N ARG A 121 9.55 3.21 -6.57
CA ARG A 121 10.39 4.19 -7.28
C ARG A 121 11.80 4.33 -6.70
N ASN A 122 11.96 4.10 -5.40
CA ASN A 122 13.22 4.26 -4.65
C ASN A 122 13.68 2.96 -3.96
N GLY A 123 13.34 1.80 -4.55
CA GLY A 123 13.65 0.49 -4.00
C GLY A 123 12.40 -0.31 -3.69
N GLU A 124 12.60 -1.51 -3.14
CA GLU A 124 11.50 -2.41 -2.78
C GLU A 124 10.65 -1.81 -1.66
N ARG A 125 9.34 -1.93 -1.81
CA ARG A 125 8.32 -1.50 -0.85
C ARG A 125 7.62 -2.75 -0.34
N SER A 126 7.19 -2.70 0.92
CA SER A 126 6.46 -3.80 1.51
C SER A 126 5.36 -3.33 2.46
N VAL A 127 4.28 -4.09 2.53
CA VAL A 127 3.22 -3.98 3.53
C VAL A 127 3.17 -5.29 4.29
N VAL A 128 3.06 -5.21 5.62
CA VAL A 128 2.97 -6.37 6.49
C VAL A 128 1.74 -6.25 7.36
N LEU A 129 0.87 -7.26 7.33
CA LEU A 129 -0.28 -7.41 8.19
C LEU A 129 -0.05 -8.57 9.15
N LYS A 130 -0.37 -8.36 10.42
CA LYS A 130 -0.22 -9.36 11.48
C LYS A 130 -1.56 -9.62 12.14
N THR A 131 -1.81 -10.87 12.50
CA THR A 131 -2.98 -11.27 13.26
C THR A 131 -2.64 -12.45 14.17
N LEU A 132 -3.40 -12.58 15.25
CA LEU A 132 -3.35 -13.73 16.13
C LEU A 132 -4.55 -14.61 15.86
N ARG A 133 -4.32 -15.92 15.69
CA ARG A 133 -5.35 -16.90 15.40
C ARG A 133 -5.27 -18.07 16.35
N LEU A 134 -6.42 -18.51 16.84
CA LEU A 134 -6.53 -19.78 17.55
C LEU A 134 -6.79 -20.88 16.52
N GLY A 135 -5.98 -21.92 16.56
CA GLY A 135 -6.16 -23.12 15.76
C GLY A 135 -5.98 -24.36 16.63
N THR A 136 -6.38 -25.51 16.12
CA THR A 136 -5.97 -26.79 16.70
C THR A 136 -4.68 -27.21 16.00
N SER A 137 -3.63 -27.49 16.76
CA SER A 137 -2.46 -28.12 16.16
C SER A 137 -2.78 -29.61 15.98
N SER A 138 -3.11 -30.05 14.76
CA SER A 138 -2.99 -31.47 14.45
C SER A 138 -1.50 -31.76 14.37
N SER A 139 -0.92 -32.33 15.43
CA SER A 139 0.38 -32.99 15.30
C SER A 139 0.18 -34.14 14.30
N GLY A 140 0.50 -33.88 13.02
CA GLY A 140 0.54 -34.92 12.01
C GLY A 140 1.55 -35.96 12.46
N GLN A 141 1.06 -37.19 12.64
CA GLN A 141 1.89 -38.39 12.76
C GLN A 141 2.54 -38.69 11.41
#